data_AF-A0AAU0F483-F1
#
_entry.id   AF-A0AAU0F483-F1
#
_cell.length_a   1.000
_cell.length_b   1.000
_cell.length_c   1.000
_cell.angle_alpha   90.00
_cell.angle_beta   90.00
_cell.angle_gamma   90.00
#
_symmetry.space_group_name_H-M   'P 1'
#
loop_
_entity.id
_entity.type
_entity.pdbx_description
1 polymer ?
#
loop_
_entity_poly.entity_id
_entity_poly.type
_entity_poly.pdbx_seq_one_letter_code
_entity_poly.pdbx_strand_id
1 'polypeptide(L)'
;MQKDIKLRSIALIKMENWIEKWFSGKDITLTIDYDLQKMAEEMLVNKRGAIVALDPNNGEILVLATGPDIDPNLFAGPDNLNISINC
;
A
#
# COMPACT_ATOMS: atom_id res chain seq x y z
N MET A 1 5.28 -35.96 39.62
CA MET A 1 4.71 -36.51 38.36
C MET A 1 3.42 -35.84 37.88
N GLN A 2 2.76 -34.96 38.65
CA GLN A 2 1.48 -34.33 38.25
C GLN A 2 1.56 -32.83 37.90
N LYS A 3 2.76 -32.23 37.79
CA LYS A 3 2.90 -30.81 37.42
C LYS A 3 2.72 -30.58 35.90
N ASP A 4 2.99 -31.59 35.08
CA ASP A 4 3.03 -31.47 33.62
C ASP A 4 1.64 -31.43 32.97
N ILE A 5 0.63 -32.02 33.61
CA ILE A 5 -0.75 -32.07 33.07
C ILE A 5 -1.41 -30.69 33.12
N LYS A 6 -1.22 -29.92 34.21
CA LYS A 6 -1.75 -28.55 34.31
C LYS A 6 -1.10 -27.59 33.30
N LEU A 7 0.19 -27.77 33.00
CA LEU A 7 0.92 -26.90 32.09
C LEU A 7 0.45 -27.03 30.63
N ARG A 8 0.04 -28.23 30.18
CA ARG A 8 -0.52 -28.45 28.84
C ARG A 8 -1.86 -27.76 28.61
N SER A 9 -2.74 -27.76 29.61
CA SER A 9 -4.04 -27.06 29.54
C SER A 9 -3.91 -25.53 29.59
N ILE A 10 -2.90 -24.99 30.30
CA ILE A 10 -2.65 -23.54 30.38
C ILE A 10 -2.13 -23.00 29.04
N ALA A 11 -1.34 -23.79 28.30
CA ALA A 11 -0.84 -23.39 26.98
C ALA A 11 -1.98 -23.19 25.97
N LEU A 12 -3.00 -24.05 25.99
CA LEU A 12 -4.17 -23.95 25.12
C LEU A 12 -5.06 -22.75 25.48
N ILE A 13 -5.33 -22.53 26.77
CA ILE A 13 -6.15 -21.40 27.25
C ILE A 13 -5.45 -20.04 27.03
N LYS A 14 -4.11 -20.03 27.06
CA LYS A 14 -3.36 -18.80 26.76
C LYS A 14 -3.41 -18.43 25.29
N MET A 15 -3.60 -19.37 24.36
CA MET A 15 -3.53 -19.09 22.91
C MET A 15 -4.79 -18.44 22.33
N GLU A 16 -5.96 -18.64 22.95
CA GLU A 16 -7.24 -18.04 22.51
C GLU A 16 -7.33 -16.52 22.76
N ASN A 17 -6.48 -15.97 23.63
CA ASN A 17 -6.55 -14.55 24.05
C ASN A 17 -5.56 -13.61 23.33
N TRP A 18 -4.88 -14.04 22.26
CA TRP A 18 -3.92 -13.21 21.52
C TRP A 18 -4.37 -12.78 20.12
N ILE A 19 -5.64 -12.99 19.75
CA ILE A 19 -6.14 -12.47 18.48
C ILE A 19 -6.51 -11.00 18.69
N GLU A 20 -5.48 -10.15 18.80
CA GLU A 20 -5.67 -8.72 18.65
C GLU A 20 -6.24 -8.46 17.25
N LYS A 21 -7.33 -7.69 17.22
CA LYS A 21 -8.11 -7.40 16.02
C LYS A 21 -7.22 -6.76 14.96
N TRP A 22 -7.11 -7.39 13.79
CA TRP A 22 -6.46 -6.77 12.63
C TRP A 22 -7.22 -5.51 12.22
N PHE A 23 -6.55 -4.36 12.26
CA PHE A 23 -7.05 -3.13 11.68
C PHE A 23 -6.44 -2.96 10.30
N SER A 24 -7.28 -2.86 9.27
CA SER A 24 -6.83 -2.53 7.93
C SER A 24 -6.23 -1.12 7.91
N GLY A 25 -5.26 -0.91 7.02
CA GLY A 25 -4.78 0.43 6.69
C GLY A 25 -5.95 1.32 6.24
N LYS A 26 -5.80 2.64 6.44
CA LYS A 26 -6.78 3.62 5.96
C LYS A 26 -6.54 3.89 4.48
N ASP A 27 -7.61 4.03 3.74
CA ASP A 27 -7.55 4.48 2.36
C ASP A 27 -7.16 5.97 2.30
N ILE A 28 -6.42 6.33 1.26
CA ILE A 28 -5.97 7.70 0.99
C ILE A 28 -6.60 8.12 -0.34
N THR A 29 -7.21 9.30 -0.36
CA THR A 29 -7.69 9.94 -1.58
C THR A 29 -6.69 11.00 -2.02
N LEU A 30 -6.26 10.93 -3.27
CA LEU A 30 -5.35 11.90 -3.87
C LEU A 30 -6.14 12.93 -4.69
N THR A 31 -5.57 14.13 -4.83
CA THR A 31 -6.08 15.19 -5.71
C THR A 31 -5.57 15.05 -7.15
N ILE A 32 -4.62 14.15 -7.38
CA ILE A 32 -4.01 13.92 -8.69
C ILE A 32 -5.05 13.32 -9.62
N ASP A 33 -5.22 13.94 -10.78
CA ASP A 33 -6.09 13.45 -11.83
C ASP A 33 -5.31 12.46 -12.72
N TYR A 34 -5.87 11.26 -12.90
CA TYR A 34 -5.22 10.18 -13.63
C TYR A 34 -4.99 10.52 -15.11
N ASP A 35 -5.98 11.13 -15.77
CA ASP A 35 -5.92 11.39 -17.21
C ASP A 35 -4.91 12.52 -17.49
N LEU A 36 -4.89 13.56 -16.65
CA LEU A 36 -3.92 14.64 -16.75
C LEU A 36 -2.50 14.17 -16.44
N GLN A 37 -2.34 13.32 -15.42
CA GLN A 37 -1.05 12.74 -15.06
C GLN A 37 -0.47 11.94 -16.23
N LYS A 38 -1.28 11.05 -16.83
CA LYS A 38 -0.89 10.25 -17.98
C LYS A 38 -0.48 11.12 -19.17
N MET A 39 -1.25 12.17 -19.46
CA MET A 39 -0.90 13.10 -20.54
C MET A 39 0.45 13.79 -20.28
N ALA A 40 0.71 14.20 -19.03
CA ALA A 40 1.97 14.85 -18.67
C ALA A 40 3.18 13.90 -18.79
N GLU A 41 3.02 12.63 -18.41
CA GLU A 41 4.04 11.60 -18.60
C GLU A 41 4.34 11.34 -20.07
N GLU A 42 3.30 11.23 -20.91
CA GLU A 42 3.44 11.09 -22.38
C GLU A 42 4.20 12.28 -22.99
N MET A 43 3.95 13.50 -22.52
CA MET A 43 4.66 14.70 -22.96
C MET A 43 6.14 14.72 -22.54
N LEU A 44 6.49 14.04 -21.44
CA LEU A 44 7.85 13.97 -20.90
C LEU A 44 8.67 12.80 -21.47
N VAL A 45 8.10 11.96 -22.34
CA VAL A 45 8.84 10.88 -23.02
C VAL A 45 10.04 11.45 -23.76
N ASN A 46 11.23 10.88 -23.51
CA ASN A 46 12.53 11.33 -24.03
C ASN A 46 12.95 12.76 -23.63
N LYS A 47 12.29 13.37 -22.64
CA LYS A 47 12.65 14.69 -22.09
C LYS A 47 13.10 14.54 -20.65
N ARG A 48 13.96 15.45 -20.21
CA ARG A 48 14.36 15.59 -18.81
C ARG A 48 13.70 16.82 -18.24
N GLY A 49 12.99 16.67 -17.13
CA GLY A 49 12.28 17.77 -16.49
C GLY A 49 11.11 17.31 -15.63
N ALA A 50 10.28 18.27 -15.23
CA ALA A 50 9.09 18.03 -14.43
C ALA A 50 7.92 18.88 -14.95
N ILE A 51 6.71 18.35 -14.83
CA ILE A 51 5.46 19.05 -15.08
C ILE A 51 4.65 18.99 -13.79
N VAL A 52 4.20 20.17 -13.34
CA VAL A 52 3.34 20.31 -12.16
C VAL A 52 2.12 21.14 -12.56
N ALA A 53 0.93 20.61 -12.28
CA ALA A 53 -0.32 21.33 -12.45
C ALA A 53 -0.99 21.49 -11.08
N LEU A 54 -1.40 22.71 -10.79
CA LEU A 54 -2.07 23.09 -9.54
C LEU A 54 -3.34 23.88 -9.86
N ASP A 55 -4.40 23.63 -9.11
CA ASP A 55 -5.57 24.50 -9.12
C ASP A 55 -5.28 25.72 -8.21
N PRO A 56 -5.20 26.94 -8.76
CA PRO A 56 -4.86 28.13 -7.98
C PRO A 56 -5.95 28.54 -6.99
N ASN A 57 -7.18 28.04 -7.14
CA ASN A 57 -8.30 28.44 -6.29
C ASN A 57 -8.29 27.73 -4.93
N ASN A 58 -7.87 26.46 -4.90
CA ASN A 58 -7.87 25.62 -3.70
C ASN A 58 -6.48 25.07 -3.32
N GLY A 59 -5.48 25.20 -4.21
CA GLY A 59 -4.12 24.71 -4.00
C GLY A 59 -3.96 23.20 -4.21
N GLU A 60 -4.94 22.52 -4.80
CA GLU A 60 -4.86 21.10 -5.11
C GLU A 60 -3.83 20.83 -6.19
N ILE A 61 -3.11 19.72 -6.07
CA ILE A 61 -2.13 19.27 -7.06
C ILE A 61 -2.83 18.26 -7.95
N LEU A 62 -3.00 18.62 -9.22
CA LEU A 62 -3.66 17.80 -10.23
C LEU A 62 -2.67 16.89 -10.96
N VAL A 63 -1.42 17.34 -11.13
CA VAL A 63 -0.36 16.60 -11.83
C VAL A 63 0.98 16.80 -11.14
N LEU A 64 1.73 15.73 -11.02
CA LEU A 64 3.12 15.72 -10.60
C LEU A 64 3.88 14.67 -11.41
N ALA A 65 4.36 15.06 -12.59
CA ALA A 65 5.08 14.17 -13.50
C ALA A 65 6.54 14.57 -13.61
N THR A 66 7.46 13.60 -13.63
CA THR A 66 8.90 13.83 -13.79
C THR A 66 9.50 12.86 -14.80
N GLY A 67 10.35 13.37 -15.69
CA GLY A 67 11.05 12.57 -16.68
C GLY A 67 12.57 12.61 -16.47
N PRO A 68 13.29 11.48 -16.52
CA PRO A 68 12.80 10.12 -16.81
C PRO A 68 12.10 9.47 -15.61
N ASP A 69 11.07 8.66 -15.89
CA ASP A 69 10.30 7.93 -14.88
C ASP A 69 10.69 6.44 -14.83
N ILE A 70 10.35 5.74 -13.74
CA ILE A 70 10.65 4.33 -13.49
C ILE A 70 9.36 3.59 -13.15
N ASP A 71 9.14 2.41 -13.75
CA ASP A 71 8.01 1.56 -13.39
C ASP A 71 8.13 1.10 -11.91
N PRO A 72 7.21 1.52 -11.02
CA PRO A 72 7.29 1.19 -9.60
C PRO A 72 7.12 -0.31 -9.33
N ASN A 73 6.51 -1.06 -10.25
CA ASN A 73 6.34 -2.51 -10.11
C ASN A 73 7.67 -3.26 -10.14
N LEU A 74 8.75 -2.63 -10.63
CA LEU A 74 10.10 -3.18 -10.53
C LEU A 74 10.60 -3.32 -9.08
N PHE A 75 9.98 -2.60 -8.13
CA PHE A 75 10.30 -2.65 -6.71
C PHE A 75 9.24 -3.38 -5.88
N ALA A 76 8.09 -3.68 -6.46
CA ALA A 76 7.12 -4.57 -5.83
C ALA A 76 7.72 -5.98 -5.81
N GLY A 77 7.87 -6.55 -4.62
CA GLY A 77 8.28 -7.95 -4.48
C GLY A 77 7.34 -8.89 -5.23
N PRO A 78 7.71 -10.16 -5.42
CA PRO A 78 6.85 -11.09 -6.16
C PRO A 78 5.44 -11.15 -5.53
N ASP A 79 4.42 -10.98 -6.39
CA ASP A 79 3.01 -11.14 -6.05
C ASP A 79 2.69 -12.62 -5.87
N ASN A 80 3.12 -13.21 -4.77
CA ASN A 80 2.82 -14.61 -4.48
C ASN A 80 2.54 -14.82 -3.01
N LEU A 81 1.29 -14.57 -2.63
CA LEU A 81 0.54 -15.55 -1.85
C LEU A 81 -0.96 -15.20 -1.89
N ASN A 82 -1.67 -15.77 -2.86
CA ASN A 82 -3.09 -16.08 -2.73
C ASN A 82 -3.23 -17.06 -1.55
N ILE A 83 -3.27 -16.53 -0.32
CA ILE A 83 -3.77 -17.29 0.81
C ILE A 83 -5.28 -17.14 0.74
N SER A 84 -5.92 -18.09 0.04
CA SER A 84 -7.31 -18.40 0.35
C SER A 84 -7.34 -18.90 1.79
N ILE A 85 -7.54 -18.00 2.76
CA ILE A 85 -7.91 -18.38 4.12
C ILE A 85 -9.38 -18.83 4.01
N ASN A 86 -9.57 -20.09 3.65
CA ASN A 86 -10.76 -20.82 4.02
C ASN A 86 -10.45 -21.47 5.38
N CYS A 87 -11.25 -21.09 6.38
CA CYS A 87 -11.22 -21.48 7.78
C CYS A 87 -10.31 -20.65 8.69
#